data_AF-A0A355DNQ4-F1
#
_entry.id   AF-A0A355DNQ4-F1
#
_cell.length_a   1.000
_cell.length_b   1.000
_cell.length_c   1.000
_cell.angle_alpha   90.00
_cell.angle_beta   90.00
_cell.angle_gamma   90.00
#
_symmetry.space_group_name_H-M   'P 1'
#
loop_
_entity.id
_entity.type
_entity.pdbx_description
1 polymer ?
#
loop_
_entity_poly.entity_id
_entity_poly.type
_entity_poly.pdbx_seq_one_letter_code
_entity_poly.pdbx_strand_id
1 'polypeptide(L)' 'MVTLTLLHPQASTPLQQWNFQSQSTIRIGRSPDNDVILNNPLVSRYHLELRATPAKSGDRWQLVNQGTNGTFLNGV' A
#
# COMPACT_ATOMS: atom_id res chain seq x y z
N MET A 1 -6.88 12.04 -4.87
CA MET A 1 -7.46 11.20 -3.79
C MET A 1 -7.26 9.74 -4.14
N VAL A 2 -6.72 8.94 -3.23
CA VAL A 2 -6.56 7.48 -3.37
C VAL A 2 -7.16 6.78 -2.16
N THR A 3 -7.76 5.62 -2.40
CA THR A 3 -8.33 4.76 -1.36
C THR A 3 -7.61 3.42 -1.40
N LEU A 4 -7.12 2.98 -0.25
CA LEU A 4 -6.56 1.64 -0.10
C LEU A 4 -7.54 0.79 0.70
N THR A 5 -7.83 -0.40 0.20
CA THR A 5 -8.72 -1.36 0.86
C THR A 5 -7.97 -2.67 1.06
N LEU A 6 -7.86 -3.10 2.32
CA LEU A 6 -7.38 -4.42 2.67
C LEU A 6 -8.53 -5.42 2.51
N LEU A 7 -8.30 -6.48 1.73
CA LEU A 7 -9.30 -7.52 1.47
C LEU A 7 -8.96 -8.80 2.23
N HIS A 8 -10.00 -9.55 2.59
CA HIS A 8 -9.84 -10.92 3.08
C HIS A 8 -9.34 -11.83 1.94
N PRO A 9 -8.29 -12.64 2.14
CA PRO A 9 -7.62 -13.35 1.06
C PRO A 9 -8.49 -14.37 0.32
N GLN A 10 -9.49 -14.97 0.98
CA GLN A 10 -10.37 -15.97 0.35
C GLN A 10 -11.75 -15.43 -0.05
N ALA A 11 -12.18 -14.28 0.48
CA ALA A 11 -13.57 -13.84 0.38
C ALA A 11 -13.75 -12.49 -0.33
N SER A 12 -12.64 -11.80 -0.68
CA SER A 12 -12.64 -10.45 -1.25
C SER A 12 -13.49 -9.44 -0.47
N THR A 13 -13.76 -9.72 0.81
CA THR A 13 -14.50 -8.83 1.70
C THR A 13 -13.55 -7.76 2.23
N PRO A 14 -13.96 -6.48 2.24
CA PRO A 14 -13.17 -5.42 2.86
C PRO A 14 -12.98 -5.67 4.36
N LEU A 15 -11.73 -5.69 4.82
CA LEU A 15 -11.37 -5.78 6.23
C LEU A 15 -11.07 -4.40 6.83
N GLN A 16 -10.40 -3.55 6.06
CA GLN A 16 -10.03 -2.20 6.47
C GLN A 16 -9.86 -1.30 5.26
N GLN A 17 -10.09 0.00 5.45
CA GLN A 17 -9.96 1.00 4.39
C GLN A 17 -9.27 2.25 4.91
N TRP A 18 -8.41 2.84 4.07
CA TRP A 18 -7.75 4.11 4.30
C TRP A 18 -8.01 5.04 3.12
N ASN A 19 -8.21 6.32 3.42
CA ASN A 19 -8.46 7.34 2.42
C ASN A 19 -7.38 8.43 2.52
N PHE A 20 -6.74 8.72 1.41
CA PHE A 20 -5.65 9.69 1.32
C PHE A 20 -5.99 10.76 0.28
N GLN A 21 -5.99 12.02 0.69
CA GLN A 21 -6.44 13.11 -0.17
C GLN A 21 -5.30 13.70 -1.00
N SER A 22 -4.16 13.98 -0.36
CA SER A 22 -3.06 14.78 -0.92
C SER A 22 -1.66 14.22 -0.63
N GLN A 23 -1.53 13.02 -0.06
CA GLN A 23 -0.22 12.42 0.19
C GLN A 23 0.50 12.06 -1.11
N SER A 24 1.75 12.50 -1.21
CA SER A 24 2.65 12.15 -2.31
C SER A 24 3.33 10.80 -2.11
N THR A 25 3.37 10.30 -0.88
CA THR A 25 3.90 8.98 -0.54
C THR A 25 3.05 8.35 0.55
N ILE A 26 2.73 7.07 0.39
CA ILE A 26 2.01 6.24 1.37
C ILE A 26 2.89 5.03 1.68
N ARG A 27 3.30 4.90 2.93
CA ARG A 27 4.12 3.79 3.44
C ARG A 27 3.22 2.69 4.01
N ILE A 28 3.50 1.45 3.64
CA ILE A 28 2.76 0.26 4.05
C ILE A 28 3.75 -0.73 4.66
N GLY A 29 3.47 -1.19 5.87
CA GLY A 29 4.33 -2.15 6.57
C GLY A 29 3.81 -2.49 7.96
N ARG A 30 4.52 -3.34 8.69
CA ARG A 30 4.12 -3.72 10.06
C ARG A 30 4.59 -2.76 11.15
N SER A 31 5.54 -1.88 10.84
CA SER A 31 6.05 -0.90 11.80
C SER A 31 4.99 0.18 12.07
N PRO A 32 4.83 0.65 13.32
CA PRO A 32 3.75 1.58 13.69
C PRO A 32 3.91 2.99 13.12
N ASP A 33 5.03 3.30 12.48
CA ASP A 33 5.35 4.57 11.82
C ASP A 33 5.01 4.58 10.31
N ASN A 34 4.36 3.53 9.80
CA ASN A 34 3.79 3.51 8.45
C ASN A 34 2.42 4.19 8.41
N ASP A 35 2.04 4.68 7.23
CA ASP A 35 0.70 5.25 6.98
C ASP A 35 -0.39 4.15 6.99
N VAL A 36 -0.04 2.95 6.52
CA VAL A 36 -0.87 1.74 6.57
C VAL A 36 -0.13 0.67 7.36
N ILE A 37 -0.66 0.35 8.53
CA ILE A 37 -0.05 -0.60 9.46
C ILE A 37 -0.72 -1.96 9.28
N LEU A 38 0.05 -2.95 8.83
CA LEU A 38 -0.38 -4.35 8.71
C LEU A 38 0.33 -5.19 9.77
N ASN A 39 -0.36 -5.51 10.88
CA ASN A 39 0.21 -6.28 11.98
C ASN A 39 0.29 -7.78 11.63
N ASN A 40 1.23 -8.13 10.75
CA ASN A 40 1.47 -9.51 10.32
C ASN A 40 3.00 -9.78 10.30
N PRO A 41 3.49 -10.87 10.91
CA PRO A 41 4.91 -11.23 10.92
C PRO A 41 5.54 -11.40 9.53
N LEU A 42 4.75 -11.77 8.51
CA LEU A 42 5.21 -11.93 7.12
C LEU A 42 5.35 -10.59 6.38
N VAL A 43 4.81 -9.50 6.92
CA VAL A 43 4.96 -8.17 6.36
C VAL A 43 6.25 -7.54 6.90
N SER A 44 7.06 -6.97 6.01
CA SER A 44 8.29 -6.30 6.42
C SER A 44 7.97 -5.03 7.21
N ARG A 45 8.92 -4.54 8.04
CA ARG A 45 8.72 -3.32 8.83
C ARG A 45 8.33 -2.14 7.93
N TYR A 46 9.04 -2.01 6.82
CA TYR A 46 8.72 -1.14 5.68
C TYR A 46 8.65 -2.05 4.46
N HIS A 47 7.45 -2.35 3.98
CA HIS A 47 7.25 -3.39 2.97
C HIS A 47 7.03 -2.79 1.59
N LEU A 48 6.23 -1.73 1.52
CA LEU A 48 5.79 -1.15 0.27
C LEU A 48 5.62 0.35 0.41
N GLU A 49 5.98 1.09 -0.64
CA GLU A 49 5.62 2.49 -0.80
C GLU A 49 4.80 2.69 -2.07
N LEU A 50 3.76 3.52 -1.96
CA LEU A 50 3.08 4.11 -3.11
C LEU A 50 3.51 5.55 -3.23
N ARG A 51 4.12 5.92 -4.36
CA ARG A 51 4.60 7.27 -4.64
C ARG A 51 3.76 7.89 -5.74
N ALA A 52 3.14 9.03 -5.48
CA ALA A 52 2.46 9.81 -6.50
C ALA A 52 3.52 10.39 -7.45
N THR A 53 3.33 10.19 -8.74
CA THR A 53 4.17 10.77 -9.79
C THR A 53 3.43 11.97 -10.39
N PRO A 54 4.10 13.12 -10.57
CA PRO A 54 3.51 14.24 -11.27
C PRO A 54 3.33 13.85 -12.75
N ALA A 55 2.10 13.67 -13.20
CA ALA A 55 1.80 13.50 -14.62
C ALA A 55 0.99 14.70 -15.13
N LYS A 56 1.28 15.11 -16.37
CA LYS A 56 0.56 16.19 -17.08
C LYS A 56 -0.90 15.83 -17.40
N SER A 57 -1.31 14.57 -17.20
CA SER A 57 -2.66 14.07 -17.41
C SER A 57 -2.95 12.94 -16.39
N GLY A 58 -3.38 13.33 -15.18
CA GLY A 58 -3.80 12.43 -14.10
C GLY A 58 -2.71 12.04 -13.07
N ASP A 59 -3.12 11.82 -11.82
CA ASP A 59 -2.25 11.27 -10.77
C ASP A 59 -1.90 9.81 -11.09
N ARG A 60 -0.64 9.54 -11.43
CA ARG A 60 -0.13 8.16 -11.59
C ARG A 60 0.62 7.75 -10.33
N TRP A 61 0.36 6.56 -9.82
CA TRP A 61 1.06 6.00 -8.67
C TRP A 61 2.14 5.02 -9.10
N GLN A 62 3.31 5.10 -8.47
CA GLN A 62 4.38 4.13 -8.58
C GLN A 62 4.42 3.26 -7.32
N LEU A 63 4.49 1.96 -7.52
CA LEU A 63 4.70 0.99 -6.45
C LEU A 63 6.19 0.71 -6.29
N VAL A 64 6.70 0.86 -5.07
CA VAL A 64 8.10 0.58 -4.73
C VAL A 64 8.13 -0.47 -3.62
N ASN A 65 8.56 -1.67 -3.98
CA ASN A 65 8.74 -2.76 -3.05
C ASN A 65 10.05 -2.56 -2.26
N GLN A 66 9.97 -2.64 -0.93
CA GLN A 66 11.11 -2.65 -0.01
C GLN A 66 11.15 -3.91 0.87
N GLY A 67 10.14 -4.77 0.74
CA GLY A 67 9.95 -5.97 1.51
C GLY A 67 10.78 -7.15 1.01
N THR A 68 11.21 -7.99 1.95
CA THR A 68 12.00 -9.20 1.67
C THR A 68 11.20 -10.31 1.01
N ASN A 69 9.88 -10.36 1.24
CA ASN A 69 9.00 -11.42 0.72
C ASN A 69 8.43 -11.12 -0.68
N GLY A 70 8.86 -10.03 -1.31
CA GLY A 70 8.29 -9.61 -2.59
C GLY A 70 6.93 -8.91 -2.44
N THR A 71 6.42 -8.40 -3.56
CA THR A 71 5.10 -7.80 -3.69
C THR A 71 4.60 -8.16 -5.07
N PHE A 72 3.40 -8.73 -5.14
CA PHE A 72 2.78 -9.17 -6.38
C PHE A 72 1.77 -8.12 -6.83
N LEU A 73 1.77 -7.80 -8.12
CA LEU A 73 0.81 -6.87 -8.72
C LEU A 73 -0.16 -7.68 -9.59
N ASN A 74 -1.45 -7.60 -9.27
CA ASN A 74 -2.50 -8.40 -9.94
C ASN A 74 -2.25 -9.91 -9.90
N GLY A 75 -1.60 -10.39 -8.82
CA GLY A 75 -1.31 -11.81 -8.61
C GLY A 75 -0.03 -12.32 -9.29
N VAL A 76 0.78 -11.44 -9.88
CA VAL A 76 2.03 -11.77 -10.59
C VAL A 76 3.22 -11.03 -10.00
#